data_AF-A0A1V6D8G1-F1
#
_entry.id   AF-A0A1V6D8G1-F1
#
_cell.length_a   1.000
_cell.length_b   1.000
_cell.length_c   1.000
_cell.angle_alpha   90.00
_cell.angle_beta   90.00
_cell.angle_gamma   90.00
#
_symmetry.space_group_name_H-M   'P 1'
#
loop_
_entity.id
_entity.type
_entity.pdbx_description
1 polymer ?
#
loop_
_entity_poly.entity_id
_entity_poly.type
_entity_poly.pdbx_seq_one_letter_code
_entity_poly.pdbx_strand_id
1 'polypeptide(L)'
;MAVCDICDTPGQGTIVKAGDMSRAVRNGFNPFKAGLAPDIMEEMVGESSYDSWRESAINGPTSTTDWNVCADCIEVLKPYLGKAAKSEDSHTCDFCGKIFARSDTVAMVDDSVAEKMEQLCGFHRKGQASALDPAGRLRWVACQECTNQFHQAAKGFLKKQ
;
A
#
# COMPACT_ATOMS: atom_id res chain seq x y z
N MET A 1 29.32 -1.34 17.47
CA MET A 1 29.69 -1.27 16.04
C MET A 1 28.42 -0.90 15.28
N ALA A 2 28.50 0.00 14.29
CA ALA A 2 27.34 0.25 13.43
C ALA A 2 27.11 -0.96 12.53
N VAL A 3 25.84 -1.31 12.29
CA VAL A 3 25.41 -2.41 11.41
C VAL A 3 24.34 -1.87 10.47
N CYS A 4 24.24 -2.44 9.28
CA CYS A 4 23.19 -2.05 8.35
C CYS A 4 21.82 -2.53 8.85
N ASP A 5 20.86 -1.62 8.97
CA ASP A 5 19.51 -1.93 9.46
C ASP A 5 18.66 -2.78 8.49
N ILE A 6 19.17 -3.09 7.29
CA ILE A 6 18.49 -3.93 6.29
C ILE A 6 19.09 -5.34 6.23
N CYS A 7 20.41 -5.46 6.18
CA CYS A 7 21.10 -6.73 5.91
C CYS A 7 22.09 -7.14 7.00
N ASP A 8 22.13 -6.44 8.13
CA ASP A 8 23.02 -6.66 9.28
C ASP A 8 24.53 -6.62 8.96
N THR A 9 24.92 -6.19 7.76
CA THR A 9 26.32 -6.08 7.37
C THR A 9 27.05 -5.06 8.27
N PRO A 10 28.20 -5.41 8.88
CA PRO A 10 28.95 -4.50 9.74
C PRO A 10 29.48 -3.29 8.98
N GLY A 11 29.35 -2.10 9.58
CA GLY A 11 29.90 -0.87 9.03
C GLY A 11 28.98 0.34 9.17
N GLN A 12 29.56 1.53 8.97
CA GLN A 12 28.80 2.75 8.79
C GLN A 12 28.39 2.88 7.32
N GLY A 13 27.12 3.19 7.11
CA GLY A 13 26.52 3.42 5.82
C GLY A 13 25.96 4.83 5.69
N THR A 14 25.07 5.01 4.71
CA THR A 14 24.32 6.24 4.52
C THR A 14 23.18 6.28 5.53
N ILE A 15 23.05 7.41 6.23
CA ILE A 15 21.91 7.63 7.13
C ILE A 15 20.69 8.07 6.32
N VAL A 16 19.67 7.22 6.31
CA VAL A 16 18.36 7.49 5.70
C VAL A 16 17.41 7.94 6.81
N LYS A 17 16.72 9.07 6.61
CA LYS A 17 15.77 9.56 7.60
C LYS A 17 14.59 8.61 7.74
N ALA A 18 14.09 8.46 8.96
CA ALA A 18 12.98 7.54 9.26
C ALA A 18 11.78 7.74 8.30
N GLY A 19 11.38 9.00 8.08
CA GLY A 19 10.29 9.35 7.17
C GLY A 19 10.57 9.04 5.68
N ASP A 20 11.82 9.08 5.25
CA ASP A 20 12.20 8.70 3.88
C ASP A 20 12.23 7.18 3.71
N MET A 21 12.63 6.45 4.75
CA MET A 21 12.51 4.99 4.77
C MET A 21 11.04 4.55 4.73
N SER A 22 10.20 5.07 5.63
CA SER A 22 8.76 4.75 5.62
C SER A 22 8.12 5.07 4.27
N ARG A 23 8.55 6.16 3.62
CA ARG A 23 8.12 6.52 2.26
C ARG A 23 8.58 5.51 1.22
N ALA A 24 9.83 5.09 1.26
CA ALA A 24 10.36 4.09 0.35
C ALA A 24 9.61 2.75 0.48
N VAL A 25 9.29 2.34 1.72
CA VAL A 25 8.49 1.13 1.97
C VAL A 25 7.06 1.29 1.43
N ARG A 26 6.41 2.43 1.64
CA ARG A 26 5.10 2.74 1.00
C ARG A 26 5.19 2.72 -0.53
N ASN A 27 6.34 3.09 -1.11
CA ASN A 27 6.62 3.00 -2.54
C ASN A 27 6.85 1.58 -3.07
N GLY A 28 6.78 0.56 -2.21
CA GLY A 28 6.96 -0.84 -2.56
C GLY A 28 8.38 -1.36 -2.41
N PHE A 29 9.24 -0.66 -1.66
CA PHE A 29 10.53 -1.21 -1.26
C PHE A 29 10.31 -2.44 -0.35
N ASN A 30 10.82 -3.58 -0.79
CA ASN A 30 10.80 -4.84 -0.04
C ASN A 30 12.22 -5.43 -0.04
N PRO A 31 12.93 -5.45 1.11
CA PRO A 31 14.30 -5.94 1.19
C PRO A 31 14.41 -7.46 1.02
N PHE A 32 13.39 -8.21 1.43
CA PHE A 32 13.33 -9.68 1.30
C PHE A 32 13.22 -10.08 -0.18
N LYS A 33 12.28 -9.47 -0.89
CA LYS A 33 12.08 -9.71 -2.33
C LYS A 33 13.28 -9.23 -3.17
N ALA A 34 13.99 -8.23 -2.70
CA ALA A 34 15.21 -7.74 -3.34
C ALA A 34 16.46 -8.60 -3.03
N GLY A 35 16.34 -9.62 -2.18
CA GLY A 35 17.46 -10.46 -1.76
C GLY A 35 18.48 -9.76 -0.87
N LEU A 36 18.10 -8.65 -0.23
CA LEU A 36 18.96 -7.89 0.69
C LEU A 36 18.92 -8.44 2.10
N ALA A 37 17.77 -8.97 2.51
CA ALA A 37 17.55 -9.57 3.82
C ALA A 37 17.04 -11.01 3.65
N PRO A 38 17.47 -11.95 4.49
CA PRO A 38 16.94 -13.32 4.47
C PRO A 38 15.47 -13.32 4.92
N ASP A 39 14.57 -13.92 4.12
CA ASP A 39 13.18 -14.15 4.54
C ASP A 39 13.05 -15.51 5.23
N ILE A 40 13.56 -15.57 6.47
CA ILE A 40 13.54 -16.79 7.28
C ILE A 40 12.12 -17.34 7.52
N MET A 41 11.10 -16.47 7.54
CA MET A 41 9.71 -16.89 7.73
C MET A 41 9.13 -17.51 6.46
N GLU A 42 9.45 -16.95 5.28
CA GLU A 42 9.00 -17.53 4.01
C GLU A 42 9.57 -18.93 3.82
N GLU A 43 10.84 -19.15 4.21
CA GLU A 43 11.51 -20.44 4.10
C GLU A 43 10.98 -21.49 5.11
N MET A 44 10.60 -21.07 6.32
CA MET A 44 10.18 -21.99 7.38
C MET A 44 8.69 -22.29 7.39
N VAL A 45 7.84 -21.30 7.12
CA VAL A 45 6.38 -21.41 7.29
C VAL A 45 5.58 -20.91 6.07
N GLY A 46 6.24 -20.43 5.01
CA GLY A 46 5.58 -19.95 3.79
C GLY A 46 4.87 -18.61 3.94
N GLU A 47 5.07 -17.90 5.05
CA GLU A 47 4.57 -16.55 5.29
C GLU A 47 5.74 -15.56 5.20
N SER A 48 5.59 -14.48 4.44
CA SER A 48 6.68 -13.51 4.29
C SER A 48 6.87 -12.69 5.57
N SER A 49 8.14 -12.50 5.96
CA SER A 49 8.53 -11.56 7.02
C SER A 49 8.19 -10.10 6.68
N TYR A 50 7.86 -9.84 5.41
CA TYR A 50 7.65 -8.50 4.89
C TYR A 50 6.51 -7.74 5.57
N ASP A 51 5.36 -8.35 5.84
CA ASP A 51 4.20 -7.59 6.35
C ASP A 51 4.47 -7.05 7.77
N SER A 52 5.06 -7.88 8.63
CA SER A 52 5.47 -7.48 9.99
C SER A 52 6.60 -6.44 9.96
N TRP A 53 7.61 -6.65 9.11
CA TRP A 53 8.71 -5.70 8.95
C TRP A 53 8.24 -4.35 8.39
N ARG A 54 7.36 -4.39 7.38
CA ARG A 54 6.74 -3.23 6.74
C ARG A 54 5.98 -2.41 7.77
N GLU A 55 5.15 -3.06 8.58
CA GLU A 55 4.37 -2.37 9.61
C GLU A 55 5.30 -1.68 10.63
N SER A 56 6.38 -2.35 11.03
CA SER A 56 7.39 -1.75 11.91
C SER A 56 8.04 -0.51 11.28
N ALA A 57 8.42 -0.60 9.99
CA ALA A 57 9.08 0.48 9.25
C ALA A 57 8.15 1.66 8.92
N ILE A 58 6.83 1.47 8.88
CA ILE A 58 5.84 2.50 8.55
C ILE A 58 5.19 3.12 9.79
N ASN A 59 4.77 2.30 10.75
CA ASN A 59 3.97 2.70 11.91
C ASN A 59 4.59 2.29 13.25
N GLY A 60 5.56 1.38 13.25
CA GLY A 60 6.19 0.86 14.46
C GLY A 60 7.40 1.66 14.94
N PRO A 61 8.18 1.11 15.87
CA PRO A 61 9.29 1.83 16.51
C PRO A 61 10.35 2.34 15.52
N THR A 62 10.61 1.57 14.46
CA THR A 62 11.63 1.90 13.45
C THR A 62 11.17 2.98 12.46
N SER A 63 9.90 3.36 12.48
CA SER A 63 9.38 4.52 11.72
C SER A 63 9.83 5.88 12.30
N THR A 64 10.39 5.89 13.51
CA THR A 64 10.81 7.12 14.21
C THR A 64 12.32 7.28 14.32
N THR A 65 13.08 6.25 13.98
CA THR A 65 14.55 6.22 14.08
C THR A 65 15.18 6.30 12.71
N ASP A 66 16.26 7.08 12.57
CA ASP A 66 17.04 7.11 11.35
C ASP A 66 17.74 5.76 11.11
N TRP A 67 17.90 5.38 9.84
CA TRP A 67 18.41 4.08 9.40
C TRP A 67 19.83 4.20 8.85
N ASN A 68 20.73 3.36 9.32
CA ASN A 68 22.05 3.13 8.77
C ASN A 68 22.00 2.10 7.63
N VAL A 69 22.18 2.56 6.38
CA VAL A 69 22.03 1.72 5.18
C VAL A 69 23.36 1.58 4.45
N CYS A 70 23.86 0.35 4.26
CA CYS A 70 25.13 0.10 3.57
C CYS A 70 25.07 0.45 2.07
N ALA A 71 26.25 0.47 1.41
CA ALA A 71 26.38 0.81 0.00
C ALA A 71 25.53 -0.09 -0.92
N ASP A 72 25.45 -1.38 -0.66
CA ASP A 72 24.68 -2.30 -1.52
C ASP A 72 23.17 -2.09 -1.36
N CYS A 73 22.71 -1.93 -0.11
CA CYS A 73 21.31 -1.69 0.17
C CYS A 73 20.82 -0.33 -0.34
N ILE A 74 21.66 0.72 -0.27
CA ILE A 74 21.25 2.06 -0.71
C ILE A 74 21.07 2.10 -2.23
N GLU A 75 21.84 1.36 -3.04
CA GLU A 75 21.63 1.31 -4.49
C GLU A 75 20.25 0.75 -4.85
N VAL A 76 19.78 -0.26 -4.12
CA VAL A 76 18.45 -0.83 -4.30
C VAL A 76 17.34 0.07 -3.74
N LEU A 77 17.63 0.81 -2.67
CA LEU A 77 16.68 1.71 -2.01
C LEU A 77 16.48 3.04 -2.76
N LYS A 78 17.53 3.59 -3.40
CA LYS A 78 17.53 4.88 -4.11
C LYS A 78 16.32 5.12 -5.02
N PRO A 79 15.87 4.15 -5.86
CA PRO A 79 14.69 4.33 -6.72
C PRO A 79 13.39 4.58 -5.96
N TYR A 80 13.34 4.27 -4.66
CA TYR A 80 12.18 4.43 -3.80
C TYR A 80 12.24 5.71 -2.94
N LEU A 81 13.43 6.28 -2.73
CA LEU A 81 13.65 7.53 -1.98
C LEU A 81 13.22 8.78 -2.78
N GLY A 82 13.48 8.79 -4.09
CA GLY A 82 13.12 9.91 -4.98
C GLY A 82 11.69 9.87 -5.52
N LYS A 83 10.97 8.77 -5.29
CA LYS A 83 9.55 8.68 -5.63
C LYS A 83 8.77 9.41 -4.54
N ALA A 84 7.94 10.38 -4.93
CA ALA A 84 6.85 10.83 -4.06
C ALA A 84 6.16 9.57 -3.54
N ALA A 85 5.86 9.54 -2.23
CA ALA A 85 5.11 8.43 -1.66
C ALA A 85 3.96 8.12 -2.63
N LYS A 86 3.79 6.86 -3.05
CA LYS A 86 2.45 6.31 -3.27
C LYS A 86 1.80 6.45 -1.91
N SER A 87 1.29 7.66 -1.67
CA SER A 87 0.60 8.02 -0.46
C SER A 87 -0.55 7.03 -0.32
N GLU A 88 -0.92 6.67 0.89
CA GLU A 88 -2.28 6.17 1.11
C GLU A 88 -3.34 7.20 0.61
N ASP A 89 -2.91 8.44 0.33
CA ASP A 89 -3.65 9.50 -0.40
C ASP A 89 -3.52 9.44 -1.93
N SER A 90 -2.90 8.40 -2.50
CA SER A 90 -3.09 8.09 -3.92
C SER A 90 -4.50 7.52 -3.99
N HIS A 91 -5.46 8.44 -4.10
CA HIS A 91 -6.84 8.15 -4.36
C HIS A 91 -6.92 7.58 -5.77
N THR A 92 -6.59 6.31 -5.91
CA THR A 92 -6.78 5.57 -7.14
C THR A 92 -8.11 4.89 -7.05
N CYS A 93 -8.99 5.18 -8.00
CA CYS A 93 -10.24 4.45 -8.12
C CYS A 93 -9.93 2.97 -8.37
N ASP A 94 -10.37 2.08 -7.49
CA ASP A 94 -10.17 0.63 -7.62
C ASP A 94 -10.87 0.06 -8.86
N PHE A 95 -11.90 0.77 -9.35
CA PHE A 95 -12.70 0.33 -10.48
C PHE A 95 -12.12 0.82 -11.82
N CYS A 96 -11.80 2.11 -11.95
CA CYS A 96 -11.36 2.70 -13.23
C CYS A 96 -9.88 3.10 -13.29
N GLY A 97 -9.12 2.92 -12.21
CA GLY A 97 -7.69 3.21 -12.15
C GLY A 97 -7.31 4.69 -12.21
N LYS A 98 -8.28 5.61 -12.24
CA LYS A 98 -8.03 7.06 -12.21
C LYS A 98 -7.34 7.45 -10.90
N ILE A 99 -6.25 8.20 -11.00
CA ILE A 99 -5.49 8.76 -9.87
C ILE A 99 -6.03 10.17 -9.59
N PHE A 100 -6.45 10.48 -8.35
CA PHE A 100 -6.87 11.82 -7.95
C PHE A 100 -5.77 12.55 -7.18
N ALA A 101 -5.66 13.86 -7.43
CA ALA A 101 -4.71 14.74 -6.76
C ALA A 101 -5.21 15.25 -5.39
N ARG A 102 -6.50 15.05 -5.07
CA ARG A 102 -7.16 15.49 -3.83
C ARG A 102 -8.24 14.49 -3.39
N SER A 103 -8.49 14.45 -2.08
CA SER A 103 -9.42 13.55 -1.38
C SER A 103 -10.90 13.86 -1.55
N ASP A 104 -11.24 15.01 -2.15
CA ASP A 104 -12.59 15.55 -2.21
C ASP A 104 -13.52 14.84 -3.22
N THR A 105 -12.99 13.99 -4.09
CA THR A 105 -13.78 13.26 -5.11
C THR A 105 -13.85 11.75 -4.91
N VAL A 106 -13.42 11.24 -3.75
CA VAL A 106 -13.46 9.81 -3.42
C VAL A 106 -14.72 9.46 -2.66
N ALA A 107 -15.47 8.50 -3.19
CA ALA A 107 -16.55 7.86 -2.47
C ALA A 107 -16.16 6.41 -2.13
N MET A 108 -16.43 6.01 -0.88
CA MET A 108 -16.20 4.65 -0.42
C MET A 108 -17.36 3.73 -0.78
N VAL A 109 -17.06 2.49 -1.12
CA VAL A 109 -18.02 1.46 -1.54
C VAL A 109 -17.95 0.26 -0.60
N ASP A 110 -19.10 -0.37 -0.33
CA ASP A 110 -19.22 -1.58 0.50
C ASP A 110 -19.19 -2.90 -0.29
N ASP A 111 -19.06 -4.04 0.41
CA ASP A 111 -18.92 -5.38 -0.17
C ASP A 111 -20.12 -5.82 -0.99
N SER A 112 -21.34 -5.51 -0.52
CA SER A 112 -22.57 -5.85 -1.23
C SER A 112 -22.71 -5.06 -2.53
N VAL A 113 -22.24 -3.82 -2.53
CA VAL A 113 -22.20 -2.97 -3.71
C VAL A 113 -21.15 -3.44 -4.71
N ALA A 114 -19.95 -3.79 -4.24
CA ALA A 114 -18.88 -4.30 -5.09
C ALA A 114 -19.32 -5.56 -5.85
N GLU A 115 -19.98 -6.51 -5.17
CA GLU A 115 -20.51 -7.73 -5.78
C GLU A 115 -21.54 -7.46 -6.88
N LYS A 116 -22.43 -6.48 -6.67
CA LYS A 116 -23.42 -6.09 -7.69
C LYS A 116 -22.78 -5.41 -8.91
N MET A 117 -21.69 -4.69 -8.72
CA MET A 117 -20.96 -4.08 -9.84
C MET A 117 -20.30 -5.16 -10.71
N GLU A 118 -19.79 -6.23 -10.11
CA GLU A 118 -19.22 -7.39 -10.81
C GLU A 118 -20.26 -8.07 -11.72
N GLN A 119 -21.49 -8.25 -11.23
CA GLN A 119 -22.59 -8.84 -12.01
C GLN A 119 -22.97 -8.02 -13.26
N LEU A 120 -22.64 -6.72 -13.29
CA LEU A 120 -22.92 -5.82 -14.40
C LEU A 120 -21.76 -5.76 -15.43
N CYS A 121 -20.75 -6.64 -15.30
CA CYS A 121 -19.60 -6.77 -16.21
C CYS A 121 -18.80 -5.47 -16.41
N GLY A 122 -18.92 -4.50 -15.50
CA GLY A 122 -18.27 -3.20 -15.57
C GLY A 122 -17.14 -3.10 -14.56
N PHE A 123 -15.92 -3.03 -15.05
CA PHE A 123 -14.70 -2.62 -14.34
C PHE A 123 -14.02 -3.66 -13.45
N HIS A 124 -12.71 -3.49 -13.27
CA HIS A 124 -11.69 -4.53 -13.08
C HIS A 124 -11.81 -5.39 -11.80
N ARG A 125 -11.22 -6.59 -11.88
CA ARG A 125 -11.15 -7.69 -10.88
C ARG A 125 -11.02 -7.25 -9.41
N LYS A 126 -11.67 -8.02 -8.52
CA LYS A 126 -11.44 -8.06 -7.07
C LYS A 126 -9.96 -7.91 -6.71
N GLY A 127 -9.66 -6.86 -5.94
CA GLY A 127 -8.48 -6.75 -5.08
C GLY A 127 -8.89 -6.76 -3.60
N GLN A 128 -7.90 -6.74 -2.70
CA GLN A 128 -8.15 -6.45 -1.29
C GLN A 128 -8.77 -5.06 -1.12
N ALA A 129 -9.61 -4.89 -0.09
CA ALA A 129 -10.13 -3.58 0.29
C ALA A 129 -8.98 -2.59 0.46
N SER A 130 -9.13 -1.41 -0.13
CA SER A 130 -8.05 -0.44 -0.28
C SER A 130 -8.03 0.62 0.82
N ALA A 131 -9.09 0.72 1.63
CA ALA A 131 -9.20 1.74 2.68
C ALA A 131 -10.05 1.29 3.88
N LEU A 132 -9.86 1.96 5.03
CA LEU A 132 -10.72 1.88 6.22
C LEU A 132 -11.60 3.13 6.32
N ASP A 133 -12.91 2.96 6.53
CA ASP A 133 -13.81 4.08 6.79
C ASP A 133 -13.58 4.69 8.20
N PRO A 134 -14.14 5.87 8.52
CA PRO A 134 -14.00 6.48 9.85
C PRO A 134 -14.55 5.62 11.01
N ALA A 135 -15.32 4.57 10.71
CA ALA A 135 -15.81 3.59 11.67
C ALA A 135 -14.92 2.32 11.74
N GLY A 136 -13.75 2.31 11.07
CA GLY A 136 -12.79 1.23 11.09
C GLY A 136 -13.17 0.02 10.21
N ARG A 137 -14.09 0.18 9.26
CA ARG A 137 -14.50 -0.91 8.37
C ARG A 137 -13.75 -0.86 7.05
N LEU A 138 -13.36 -2.02 6.54
CA LEU A 138 -12.74 -2.16 5.22
C LEU A 138 -13.72 -1.75 4.11
N ARG A 139 -13.24 -0.97 3.14
CA ARG A 139 -13.98 -0.43 1.99
C ARG A 139 -13.08 -0.36 0.75
N TRP A 140 -13.71 -0.30 -0.42
CA TRP A 140 -13.04 0.12 -1.67
C TRP A 140 -13.25 1.61 -1.93
N VAL A 141 -12.35 2.18 -2.70
CA VAL A 141 -12.32 3.58 -3.14
C VAL A 141 -12.80 3.65 -4.60
N ALA A 142 -13.90 4.35 -4.82
CA ALA A 142 -14.40 4.66 -6.15
C ALA A 142 -14.36 6.17 -6.42
N CYS A 143 -14.25 6.53 -7.69
CA CYS A 143 -14.44 7.92 -8.10
C CYS A 143 -15.93 8.26 -8.13
N GLN A 144 -16.26 9.55 -7.94
CA GLN A 144 -17.64 10.05 -7.99
C GLN A 144 -18.42 9.55 -9.23
N GLU A 145 -17.77 9.43 -10.38
CA GLU A 145 -18.39 8.96 -11.62
C GLU A 145 -18.78 7.47 -11.54
N CYS A 146 -17.88 6.60 -11.07
CA CYS A 146 -18.16 5.18 -10.84
C CYS A 146 -19.25 4.99 -9.77
N THR A 147 -19.20 5.79 -8.70
CA THR A 147 -20.22 5.78 -7.64
C THR A 147 -21.59 6.23 -8.17
N ASN A 148 -21.63 7.27 -9.01
CA ASN A 148 -22.87 7.74 -9.61
C ASN A 148 -23.47 6.71 -10.58
N GLN A 149 -22.65 6.09 -11.44
CA GLN A 149 -23.09 5.00 -12.31
C GLN A 149 -23.67 3.84 -11.49
N PHE A 150 -23.03 3.51 -10.36
CA PHE A 150 -23.57 2.52 -9.43
C PHE A 150 -24.93 2.94 -8.85
N HIS A 151 -25.05 4.14 -8.27
CA HIS A 151 -26.31 4.56 -7.65
C HIS A 151 -27.48 4.56 -8.65
N GLN A 152 -27.20 4.84 -9.92
CA GLN A 152 -28.20 4.72 -10.99
C GLN A 152 -28.56 3.26 -11.28
N ALA A 153 -27.58 2.36 -11.36
CA ALA A 153 -27.81 0.92 -11.56
C ALA A 153 -28.58 0.28 -10.38
N ALA A 154 -28.22 0.60 -9.14
CA ALA A 154 -28.88 0.12 -7.93
C ALA A 154 -30.35 0.56 -7.85
N LYS A 155 -30.64 1.82 -8.22
CA LYS A 155 -32.02 2.33 -8.31
C LYS A 155 -32.84 1.62 -9.39
N GLY A 156 -32.21 1.23 -10.50
CA GLY A 156 -32.85 0.45 -11.57
C GLY A 156 -33.21 -0.97 -11.10
N PHE A 157 -32.41 -1.57 -10.23
CA PHE A 157 -32.64 -2.92 -9.69
C PHE A 157 -33.73 -2.93 -8.61
N LEU A 158 -33.79 -1.91 -7.75
CA LEU A 158 -34.84 -1.77 -6.73
C LEU A 158 -36.24 -1.50 -7.32
N LYS A 159 -36.34 -1.09 -8.58
CA LYS A 159 -37.63 -0.93 -9.30
C LYS A 159 -38.10 -2.20 -10.02
N LYS A 160 -37.28 -3.26 -10.05
CA LYS A 160 -37.58 -4.53 -10.75
C LYS A 160 -37.83 -5.71 -9.80
N GLN A 161 -37.94 -5.47 -8.49
CA GLN A 161 -38.50 -6.44 -7.53
C GLN A 161 -39.95 -6.10 -7.22
#